data_AF-A0A956X4H7-F1
#
_entry.id   AF-A0A956X4H7-F1
#
_cell.length_a   1.000
_cell.length_b   1.000
_cell.length_c   1.000
_cell.angle_alpha   90.00
_cell.angle_beta   90.00
_cell.angle_gamma   90.00
#
_symmetry.space_group_name_H-M   'P 1'
#
loop_
_entity.id
_entity.type
_entity.pdbx_description
1 polymer ?
#
loop_
_entity_poly.entity_id
_entity_poly.type
_entity_poly.pdbx_seq_one_letter_code
_entity_poly.pdbx_strand_id
1 'polypeptide(L)'
;MGYKSMTQNSYDTGEVISALQKDIRRGNEEGAMYWALELVPQYEFYLWRRLVVIANEDIGIAQPSIFCTIAILRDQFFEFRERGRNGTARLILANAILTMCRAPKSRISDHFQRFMVHEWMHGEKRPIPDYALDNHTKRGRNMGRRDAEFWLEEGCLLKKPADDVEDPYQEVAEDHWRNGRDDAPDWGRRSESSRKSSGPPTLFNFAASHYED
;
A
#
# COMPACT_ATOMS: atom_id res chain seq x y z
N MET A 1 33.24 -2.22 16.24
CA MET A 1 32.91 -3.60 15.84
C MET A 1 31.41 -3.78 16.08
N GLY A 2 30.57 -3.63 15.06
CA GLY A 2 29.12 -3.73 15.24
C GLY A 2 28.73 -5.15 15.67
N TYR A 3 27.89 -5.27 16.70
CA TYR A 3 27.38 -6.57 17.14
C TYR A 3 26.63 -7.21 15.97
N LYS A 4 27.13 -8.36 15.48
CA LYS A 4 26.46 -9.14 14.45
C LYS A 4 25.23 -9.78 15.10
N SER A 5 24.03 -9.38 14.68
CA SER A 5 22.78 -9.97 15.20
C SER A 5 22.67 -11.40 14.68
N MET A 6 22.51 -12.37 15.58
CA MET A 6 22.49 -13.79 15.26
C MET A 6 21.11 -14.39 15.57
N THR A 7 20.69 -15.38 14.78
CA THR A 7 19.49 -16.17 15.05
C THR A 7 19.73 -17.25 16.09
N GLN A 8 18.67 -17.98 16.48
CA GLN A 8 18.75 -19.08 17.44
C GLN A 8 19.76 -20.17 17.07
N ASN A 9 19.95 -20.45 15.78
CA ASN A 9 20.93 -21.42 15.28
C ASN A 9 22.23 -20.77 14.83
N SER A 10 22.53 -19.56 15.32
CA SER A 10 23.77 -18.83 15.04
C SER A 10 23.99 -18.53 13.55
N TYR A 11 22.91 -18.24 12.80
CA TYR A 11 23.03 -17.61 11.49
C TYR A 11 23.06 -16.09 11.62
N ASP A 12 23.68 -15.41 10.65
CA ASP A 12 23.56 -13.96 10.54
C ASP A 12 22.12 -13.58 10.15
N THR A 13 21.50 -12.67 10.92
CA THR A 13 20.11 -12.26 10.67
C THR A 13 19.92 -11.61 9.29
N GLY A 14 20.94 -10.90 8.77
CA GLY A 14 20.93 -10.29 7.44
C GLY A 14 21.00 -11.32 6.31
N GLU A 15 21.77 -12.39 6.49
CA GLU A 15 21.82 -13.52 5.57
C GLU A 15 20.50 -14.30 5.57
N VAL A 16 19.92 -14.56 6.75
CA VAL A 16 18.63 -15.25 6.90
C VAL A 16 17.51 -14.50 6.21
N ILE A 17 17.39 -13.19 6.43
CA ILE A 17 16.31 -12.41 5.79
C ILE A 17 16.51 -12.28 4.27
N SER A 18 17.77 -12.21 3.83
CA SER A 18 18.15 -12.20 2.42
C SER A 18 17.78 -13.53 1.74
N ALA A 19 17.97 -14.65 2.42
CA ALA A 19 17.59 -15.99 1.97
C ALA A 19 16.05 -16.14 1.92
N LEU A 20 15.34 -15.74 2.99
CA LEU A 20 13.87 -15.72 3.04
C LEU A 20 13.26 -15.03 1.81
N GLN A 21 13.70 -13.81 1.51
CA GLN A 21 13.19 -13.05 0.37
C GLN A 21 13.48 -13.77 -0.96
N LYS A 22 14.69 -14.30 -1.11
CA LYS A 22 15.13 -14.99 -2.32
C LYS A 22 14.36 -16.29 -2.55
N ASP A 23 14.03 -17.01 -1.49
CA ASP A 23 13.23 -18.22 -1.57
C ASP A 23 11.78 -17.91 -1.90
N ILE A 24 11.17 -16.91 -1.27
CA ILE A 24 9.81 -16.46 -1.63
C ILE A 24 9.74 -16.04 -3.11
N ARG A 25 10.72 -15.25 -3.59
CA ARG A 25 10.81 -14.82 -4.99
C ARG A 25 10.87 -16.00 -5.96
N ARG A 26 11.54 -17.09 -5.58
CA ARG A 26 11.70 -18.32 -6.37
C ARG A 26 10.57 -19.32 -6.18
N GLY A 27 9.63 -19.08 -5.26
CA GLY A 27 8.60 -20.04 -4.90
C GLY A 27 9.14 -21.26 -4.12
N ASN A 28 10.30 -21.14 -3.48
CA ASN A 28 10.86 -22.20 -2.64
C ASN A 28 10.20 -22.18 -1.25
N GLU A 29 9.11 -22.92 -1.11
CA GLU A 29 8.26 -22.94 0.09
C GLU A 29 9.01 -23.43 1.34
N GLU A 30 9.75 -24.53 1.21
CA GLU A 30 10.48 -25.15 2.32
C GLU A 30 11.61 -24.23 2.83
N GLY A 31 12.41 -23.70 1.91
CA GLY A 31 13.48 -22.76 2.26
C GLY A 31 12.93 -21.48 2.91
N ALA A 32 11.91 -20.88 2.31
CA ALA A 32 11.27 -19.69 2.86
C ALA A 32 10.72 -19.92 4.27
N MET A 33 10.06 -21.05 4.51
CA MET A 33 9.53 -21.37 5.85
C MET A 33 10.67 -21.61 6.86
N TYR A 34 11.76 -22.28 6.46
CA TYR A 34 12.92 -22.49 7.31
C TYR A 34 13.52 -21.15 7.78
N TRP A 35 13.79 -20.23 6.86
CA TRP A 35 14.35 -18.92 7.21
C TRP A 35 13.38 -18.06 8.03
N ALA A 36 12.07 -18.18 7.81
CA ALA A 36 11.08 -17.50 8.62
C ALA A 36 11.09 -18.00 10.08
N LEU A 37 11.26 -19.30 10.30
CA LEU A 37 11.35 -19.89 11.64
C LEU A 37 12.62 -19.48 12.40
N GLU A 38 13.73 -19.25 11.70
CA GLU A 38 14.96 -18.71 12.31
C GLU A 38 14.78 -17.30 12.91
N LEU A 39 13.81 -16.54 12.42
CA LEU A 39 13.50 -15.20 12.89
C LEU A 39 12.50 -15.19 14.06
N VAL A 40 11.90 -16.33 14.39
CA VAL A 40 10.97 -16.49 15.51
C VAL A 40 11.71 -17.12 16.71
N PRO A 41 11.52 -16.65 17.95
CA PRO A 41 10.67 -15.53 18.39
C PRO A 41 11.41 -14.19 18.47
N GLN A 42 12.70 -14.14 18.17
CA GLN A 42 13.57 -12.99 18.49
C GLN A 42 13.34 -11.78 17.57
N TYR A 43 12.92 -12.03 16.33
CA TYR A 43 12.87 -11.05 15.24
C TYR A 43 11.50 -11.03 14.52
N GLU A 44 10.41 -11.37 15.22
CA GLU A 44 9.07 -11.53 14.61
C GLU A 44 8.56 -10.24 13.94
N PHE A 45 8.75 -9.09 14.58
CA PHE A 45 8.39 -7.80 13.98
C PHE A 45 9.22 -7.49 12.73
N TYR A 46 10.50 -7.87 12.73
CA TYR A 46 11.37 -7.68 11.57
C TYR A 46 10.96 -8.60 10.41
N LEU A 47 10.70 -9.88 10.70
CA LEU A 47 10.14 -10.85 9.74
C LEU A 47 8.90 -10.30 9.05
N TRP A 48 7.87 -9.90 9.80
CA TRP A 48 6.60 -9.45 9.21
C TRP A 48 6.73 -8.13 8.44
N ARG A 49 7.57 -7.19 8.91
CA ARG A 49 7.89 -5.98 8.12
C ARG A 49 8.51 -6.34 6.77
N ARG A 50 9.37 -7.37 6.73
CA ARG A 50 10.00 -7.83 5.49
C ARG A 50 9.05 -8.59 4.59
N LEU A 51 8.10 -9.37 5.13
CA LEU A 51 7.04 -9.96 4.31
C LEU A 51 6.19 -8.90 3.60
N VAL A 52 5.88 -7.77 4.26
CA VAL A 52 5.20 -6.63 3.60
C VAL A 52 6.04 -6.03 2.46
N VAL A 53 7.35 -5.85 2.66
CA VAL A 53 8.26 -5.37 1.60
C VAL A 53 8.27 -6.35 0.43
N ILE A 54 8.43 -7.65 0.69
CA ILE A 54 8.49 -8.69 -0.35
C ILE A 54 7.16 -8.76 -1.12
N ALA A 55 6.01 -8.59 -0.45
CA ALA A 55 4.71 -8.53 -1.10
C ALA A 55 4.61 -7.38 -2.11
N ASN A 56 5.23 -6.23 -1.83
CA ASN A 56 5.26 -5.08 -2.74
C ASN A 56 6.32 -5.21 -3.85
N GLU A 57 7.47 -5.79 -3.52
CA GLU A 57 8.64 -5.86 -4.41
C GLU A 57 8.55 -7.02 -5.41
N ASP A 58 8.10 -8.19 -4.97
CA ASP A 58 8.25 -9.45 -5.72
C ASP A 58 6.92 -10.06 -6.20
N ILE A 59 5.79 -9.51 -5.77
CA ILE A 59 4.43 -9.92 -6.17
C ILE A 59 3.68 -8.73 -6.77
N GLY A 60 3.49 -7.67 -5.98
CA GLY A 60 2.98 -6.38 -6.43
C GLY A 60 1.61 -6.46 -7.12
N ILE A 61 1.43 -5.63 -8.14
CA ILE A 61 0.17 -5.51 -8.88
C ILE A 61 -0.20 -6.74 -9.72
N ALA A 62 0.67 -7.76 -9.80
CA ALA A 62 0.29 -9.05 -10.41
C ALA A 62 -0.71 -9.83 -9.55
N GLN A 63 -0.78 -9.55 -8.24
CA GLN A 63 -1.78 -10.07 -7.33
C GLN A 63 -2.17 -8.98 -6.30
N PRO A 64 -2.99 -7.98 -6.67
CA PRO A 64 -3.23 -6.80 -5.82
C PRO A 64 -3.79 -7.11 -4.43
N SER A 65 -4.55 -8.21 -4.28
CA SER A 65 -5.09 -8.63 -2.98
C SER A 65 -3.99 -8.97 -1.95
N ILE A 66 -2.76 -9.25 -2.39
CA ILE A 66 -1.65 -9.65 -1.50
C ILE A 66 -1.35 -8.60 -0.43
N PHE A 67 -1.53 -7.31 -0.74
CA PHE A 67 -1.24 -6.21 0.19
C PHE A 67 -2.12 -6.31 1.44
N CYS A 68 -3.40 -6.58 1.26
CA CYS A 68 -4.35 -6.77 2.35
C CYS A 68 -4.16 -8.12 3.02
N THR A 69 -3.95 -9.19 2.25
CA THR A 69 -3.78 -10.55 2.80
C THR A 69 -2.62 -10.62 3.79
N ILE A 70 -1.45 -10.06 3.46
CA ILE A 70 -0.28 -10.10 4.35
C ILE A 70 -0.46 -9.22 5.58
N ALA A 71 -1.12 -8.06 5.45
CA ALA A 71 -1.45 -7.22 6.60
C ALA A 71 -2.38 -7.93 7.59
N ILE A 72 -3.43 -8.58 7.09
CA ILE A 72 -4.39 -9.32 7.92
C ILE A 72 -3.72 -10.52 8.61
N LEU A 73 -2.93 -11.29 7.87
CA LEU A 73 -2.22 -12.45 8.45
C LEU A 73 -1.21 -12.02 9.52
N ARG A 74 -0.55 -10.87 9.34
CA ARG A 74 0.33 -10.29 10.38
C ARG A 74 -0.44 -10.02 11.66
N ASP A 75 -1.58 -9.36 11.56
CA ASP A 75 -2.35 -8.96 12.75
C ASP A 75 -2.91 -10.19 13.48
N GLN A 76 -3.42 -11.18 12.73
CA GLN A 76 -3.82 -12.47 13.28
C GLN A 76 -2.64 -13.20 13.94
N PHE A 77 -1.45 -13.18 13.34
CA PHE A 77 -0.26 -13.79 13.93
C PHE A 77 0.03 -13.23 15.32
N PHE A 78 0.08 -11.91 15.45
CA PHE A 78 0.37 -11.27 16.74
C PHE A 78 -0.76 -11.46 17.75
N GLU A 79 -2.02 -11.41 17.33
CA GLU A 79 -3.18 -11.71 18.20
C GLU A 79 -3.07 -13.11 18.82
N PHE A 80 -2.72 -14.13 18.04
CA PHE A 80 -2.55 -15.49 18.56
C PHE A 80 -1.26 -15.67 19.38
N ARG A 81 -0.17 -14.95 19.03
CA ARG A 81 1.07 -14.95 19.82
C ARG A 81 0.85 -14.39 21.22
N GLU A 82 0.16 -13.27 21.35
CA GLU A 82 -0.17 -12.64 22.64
C GLU A 82 -1.00 -13.56 23.53
N ARG A 83 -1.86 -14.39 22.93
CA ARG A 83 -2.66 -15.42 23.64
C ARG A 83 -1.89 -16.72 23.93
N GLY A 84 -0.59 -16.77 23.66
CA GLY A 84 0.25 -17.96 23.85
C GLY A 84 -0.06 -19.12 22.89
N ARG A 85 -0.80 -18.88 21.80
CA ARG A 85 -1.23 -19.90 20.83
C ARG A 85 -0.19 -20.04 19.71
N ASN A 86 1.02 -20.44 20.09
CA ASN A 86 2.19 -20.50 19.18
C ASN A 86 1.98 -21.43 17.97
N GLY A 87 1.25 -22.54 18.14
CA GLY A 87 0.90 -23.44 17.04
C GLY A 87 0.05 -22.77 15.96
N THR A 88 -0.98 -22.03 16.38
CA THR A 88 -1.86 -21.28 15.46
C THR A 88 -1.13 -20.11 14.81
N ALA A 89 -0.33 -19.36 15.56
CA ALA A 89 0.51 -18.31 15.01
C ALA A 89 1.46 -18.86 13.92
N ARG A 90 2.11 -20.01 14.17
CA ARG A 90 2.97 -20.66 13.17
C ARG A 90 2.21 -21.11 11.93
N LEU A 91 0.96 -21.57 12.07
CA LEU A 91 0.10 -21.91 10.93
C LEU A 91 -0.24 -20.67 10.09
N ILE A 92 -0.51 -19.54 10.73
CA ILE A 92 -0.76 -18.24 10.05
C ILE A 92 0.49 -17.80 9.28
N LEU A 93 1.68 -17.91 9.89
CA LEU A 93 2.95 -17.63 9.21
C LEU A 93 3.14 -18.55 8.00
N ALA A 94 2.87 -19.84 8.14
CA ALA A 94 2.96 -20.79 7.02
C ALA A 94 2.03 -20.41 5.86
N ASN A 95 0.79 -20.01 6.16
CA ASN A 95 -0.15 -19.53 5.13
C ASN A 95 0.36 -18.27 4.42
N ALA A 96 0.99 -17.33 5.15
CA ALA A 96 1.63 -16.16 4.53
C ALA A 96 2.74 -16.58 3.56
N ILE A 97 3.65 -17.45 3.99
CA ILE A 97 4.76 -17.95 3.16
C ILE A 97 4.24 -18.67 1.92
N LEU A 98 3.30 -19.61 2.06
CA LEU A 98 2.73 -20.37 0.94
C LEU A 98 2.01 -19.45 -0.04
N THR A 99 1.19 -18.52 0.47
CA THR A 99 0.49 -17.54 -0.37
C THR A 99 1.48 -16.73 -1.20
N MET A 100 2.55 -16.24 -0.58
CA MET A 100 3.55 -15.43 -1.28
C MET A 100 4.39 -16.25 -2.26
N CYS A 101 4.78 -17.48 -1.90
CA CYS A 101 5.54 -18.37 -2.79
C CYS A 101 4.73 -18.77 -4.03
N ARG A 102 3.42 -19.00 -3.88
CA ARG A 102 2.52 -19.43 -4.97
C ARG A 102 1.92 -18.30 -5.79
N ALA A 103 1.95 -17.06 -5.29
CA ALA A 103 1.41 -15.91 -6.02
C ALA A 103 2.16 -15.66 -7.36
N PRO A 104 1.48 -15.13 -8.39
CA PRO A 104 2.14 -14.57 -9.57
C PRO A 104 3.21 -13.55 -9.17
N LYS A 105 4.42 -13.67 -9.72
CA LYS A 105 5.55 -12.79 -9.38
C LYS A 105 5.62 -11.60 -10.33
N SER A 106 5.90 -10.42 -9.78
CA SER A 106 6.20 -9.23 -10.57
C SER A 106 7.06 -8.26 -9.79
N ARG A 107 8.08 -7.73 -10.47
CA ARG A 107 8.96 -6.66 -9.96
C ARG A 107 8.65 -5.31 -10.60
N ILE A 108 7.49 -5.16 -11.24
CA ILE A 108 7.17 -3.93 -11.98
C ILE A 108 7.19 -2.69 -11.08
N SER A 109 6.72 -2.80 -9.83
CA SER A 109 6.77 -1.70 -8.87
C SER A 109 8.21 -1.27 -8.54
N ASP A 110 9.12 -2.23 -8.37
CA ASP A 110 10.54 -1.97 -8.11
C ASP A 110 11.23 -1.29 -9.31
N HIS A 111 10.98 -1.80 -10.52
CA HIS A 111 11.52 -1.18 -11.74
C HIS A 111 10.94 0.22 -11.98
N PHE A 112 9.62 0.38 -11.78
CA PHE A 112 8.92 1.64 -11.97
C PHE A 112 9.43 2.72 -11.03
N GLN A 113 9.52 2.44 -9.72
CA GLN A 113 10.03 3.42 -8.76
C GLN A 113 11.50 3.75 -9.05
N ARG A 114 12.33 2.75 -9.41
CA ARG A 114 13.75 2.97 -9.71
C ARG A 114 13.92 3.89 -10.91
N PHE A 115 13.16 3.65 -11.98
CA PHE A 115 13.15 4.48 -13.18
C PHE A 115 12.70 5.92 -12.84
N MET A 116 11.56 6.07 -12.17
CA MET A 116 10.98 7.39 -11.90
C MET A 116 11.83 8.22 -10.94
N VAL A 117 12.43 7.61 -9.91
CA VAL A 117 13.33 8.32 -8.98
C VAL A 117 14.59 8.79 -9.71
N HIS A 118 15.16 7.96 -10.58
CA HIS A 118 16.33 8.35 -11.37
C HIS A 118 16.01 9.54 -12.29
N GLU A 119 14.90 9.47 -13.02
CA GLU A 119 14.41 10.57 -13.87
C GLU A 119 14.12 11.84 -13.07
N TRP A 120 13.63 11.71 -11.84
CA TRP A 120 13.35 12.87 -10.98
C TRP A 120 14.63 13.53 -10.45
N MET A 121 15.66 12.72 -10.10
CA MET A 121 16.92 13.24 -9.57
C MET A 121 17.83 13.83 -10.64
N HIS A 122 17.78 13.30 -11.87
CA HIS A 122 18.75 13.62 -12.92
C HIS A 122 18.14 14.16 -14.21
N GLY A 123 16.82 14.08 -14.37
CA GLY A 123 16.13 14.60 -15.54
C GLY A 123 15.84 16.09 -15.44
N GLU A 124 15.35 16.65 -16.53
CA GLU A 124 14.90 18.04 -16.55
C GLU A 124 13.59 18.21 -15.76
N LYS A 125 13.43 19.39 -15.17
CA LYS A 125 12.19 19.77 -14.49
C LYS A 125 11.04 19.77 -15.50
N ARG A 126 10.11 18.82 -15.34
CA ARG A 126 8.91 18.74 -16.18
C ARG A 126 7.98 19.93 -15.91
N PRO A 127 7.39 20.55 -16.96
CA PRO A 127 6.35 21.55 -16.76
C PRO A 127 5.08 20.90 -16.21
N ILE A 128 4.27 21.68 -15.48
CA ILE A 128 2.93 21.23 -15.08
C ILE A 128 2.08 21.06 -16.35
N PRO A 129 1.45 19.88 -16.56
CA PRO A 129 0.58 19.65 -17.70
C PRO A 129 -0.62 20.62 -17.71
N ASP A 130 -1.08 20.98 -18.90
CA ASP A 130 -2.14 21.98 -19.05
C ASP A 130 -3.49 21.53 -18.47
N TYR A 131 -3.83 20.25 -18.62
CA TYR A 131 -5.05 19.65 -18.04
C TYR A 131 -5.10 19.75 -16.51
N ALA A 132 -3.96 19.91 -15.83
CA ALA A 132 -3.90 20.08 -14.37
C ALA A 132 -4.18 21.52 -13.92
N LEU A 133 -4.31 22.48 -14.84
CA LEU A 133 -4.58 23.89 -14.56
C LEU A 133 -6.07 24.18 -14.62
N ASP A 134 -6.82 23.65 -13.65
CA ASP A 134 -8.28 23.71 -13.58
C ASP A 134 -8.81 24.85 -12.68
N ASN A 135 -10.12 24.85 -12.41
CA ASN A 135 -10.82 25.83 -11.56
C ASN A 135 -10.37 25.80 -10.07
N HIS A 136 -9.76 24.72 -9.60
CA HIS A 136 -9.22 24.58 -8.25
C HIS A 136 -7.83 25.21 -8.13
N THR A 137 -7.10 25.37 -9.24
CA THR A 137 -5.80 26.07 -9.26
C THR A 137 -5.94 27.59 -9.45
N LYS A 138 -5.02 28.38 -8.85
CA LYS A 138 -4.98 29.84 -9.07
C LYS A 138 -4.71 30.19 -10.54
N ARG A 139 -3.80 29.44 -11.18
CA ARG A 139 -3.43 29.67 -12.59
C ARG A 139 -4.59 29.33 -13.53
N GLY A 140 -5.28 28.20 -13.34
CA GLY A 140 -6.45 27.86 -14.15
C GLY A 140 -7.61 28.85 -14.00
N ARG A 141 -7.90 29.33 -12.78
CA ARG A 141 -8.89 30.41 -12.58
C ARG A 141 -8.55 31.71 -13.27
N ASN A 142 -7.27 32.06 -13.35
CA ASN A 142 -6.80 33.23 -14.09
C ASN A 142 -6.86 33.02 -15.62
N MET A 143 -6.85 31.76 -16.07
CA MET A 143 -7.04 31.36 -17.47
C MET A 143 -8.53 31.27 -17.86
N GLY A 144 -9.46 31.58 -16.95
CA GLY A 144 -10.90 31.57 -17.23
C GLY A 144 -11.58 30.22 -17.10
N ARG A 145 -10.85 29.15 -16.74
CA ARG A 145 -11.37 27.78 -16.57
C ARG A 145 -12.15 27.67 -15.26
N ARG A 146 -13.39 28.13 -15.25
CA ARG A 146 -14.27 28.16 -14.06
C ARG A 146 -15.56 27.36 -14.26
N ASP A 147 -15.83 26.96 -15.49
CA ASP A 147 -16.97 26.16 -15.91
C ASP A 147 -16.66 24.67 -15.85
N ALA A 148 -17.71 23.86 -16.02
CA ALA A 148 -17.62 22.41 -16.02
C ALA A 148 -17.00 21.87 -17.32
N GLU A 149 -17.01 22.64 -18.41
CA GLU A 149 -16.58 22.16 -19.74
C GLU A 149 -15.15 21.66 -19.73
N PHE A 150 -14.21 22.47 -19.25
CA PHE A 150 -12.80 22.06 -19.16
C PHE A 150 -12.61 20.83 -18.25
N TRP A 151 -13.39 20.72 -17.17
CA TRP A 151 -13.30 19.55 -16.29
C TRP A 151 -13.82 18.28 -16.98
N LEU A 152 -14.91 18.38 -17.76
CA LEU A 152 -15.50 17.25 -18.48
C LEU A 152 -14.65 16.79 -19.66
N GLU A 153 -14.06 17.73 -20.39
CA GLU A 153 -13.21 17.42 -21.53
C GLU A 153 -11.83 16.90 -21.12
N GLU A 154 -11.22 17.47 -20.07
CA GLU A 154 -9.80 17.22 -19.74
C GLU A 154 -9.57 16.75 -18.30
N GLY A 155 -10.35 17.28 -17.34
CA GLY A 155 -10.12 17.07 -15.90
C GLY A 155 -10.53 15.69 -15.37
N CYS A 156 -11.63 15.13 -15.88
CA CYS A 156 -12.18 13.84 -15.43
C CYS A 156 -11.92 12.68 -16.39
N LEU A 157 -10.97 12.83 -17.32
CA LEU A 157 -10.63 11.80 -18.29
C LEU A 157 -10.15 10.50 -17.63
N LEU A 158 -10.85 9.40 -17.91
CA LEU A 158 -10.47 8.06 -17.47
C LEU A 158 -9.75 7.30 -18.59
N LYS A 159 -8.53 6.81 -18.30
CA LYS A 159 -7.83 5.88 -19.20
C LYS A 159 -8.27 4.46 -18.90
N LYS A 160 -9.06 3.87 -19.80
CA LYS A 160 -9.75 2.57 -19.66
C LYS A 160 -10.86 2.64 -18.60
N PRO A 161 -12.01 3.26 -18.93
CA PRO A 161 -13.20 3.14 -18.09
C PRO A 161 -13.59 1.67 -17.91
N ALA A 162 -14.43 1.38 -16.92
CA ALA A 162 -14.98 0.04 -16.76
C ALA A 162 -15.96 -0.23 -17.90
N ASP A 163 -15.50 -0.91 -18.96
CA ASP A 163 -16.29 -1.18 -20.15
C ASP A 163 -17.51 -2.09 -19.87
N ASP A 164 -17.52 -2.78 -18.74
CA ASP A 164 -18.57 -3.70 -18.29
C ASP A 164 -19.60 -3.06 -17.34
N VAL A 165 -19.44 -1.78 -17.02
CA VAL A 165 -20.36 -1.04 -16.14
C VAL A 165 -21.03 0.06 -16.96
N GLU A 166 -22.31 -0.15 -17.29
CA GLU A 166 -23.14 0.89 -17.89
C GLU A 166 -23.37 2.03 -16.88
N ASP A 167 -23.09 3.27 -17.28
CA ASP A 167 -23.38 4.48 -16.51
C ASP A 167 -24.55 5.25 -17.16
N PRO A 168 -25.81 4.94 -16.81
CA PRO A 168 -26.97 5.63 -17.36
C PRO A 168 -27.13 7.06 -16.80
N TYR A 169 -26.27 7.48 -15.86
CA TYR A 169 -26.36 8.77 -15.19
C TYR A 169 -25.43 9.82 -15.79
N GLN A 170 -24.44 9.40 -16.59
CA GLN A 170 -23.38 10.27 -17.10
C GLN A 170 -23.95 11.52 -17.80
N GLU A 171 -24.80 11.35 -18.82
CA GLU A 171 -25.33 12.47 -19.60
C GLU A 171 -26.13 13.46 -18.72
N VAL A 172 -26.95 12.95 -17.80
CA VAL A 172 -27.75 13.78 -16.89
C VAL A 172 -26.86 14.53 -15.89
N ALA A 173 -25.85 13.87 -15.33
CA ALA A 173 -24.89 14.50 -14.42
C ALA A 173 -24.09 15.60 -15.14
N GLU A 174 -23.67 15.33 -16.37
CA GLU A 174 -22.97 16.29 -17.23
C GLU A 174 -23.80 17.52 -17.58
N ASP A 175 -25.09 17.36 -17.86
CA ASP A 175 -26.01 18.50 -18.05
C ASP A 175 -26.17 19.32 -16.76
N HIS A 176 -26.38 18.65 -15.62
CA HIS A 176 -26.49 19.32 -14.33
C HIS A 176 -25.23 20.12 -13.96
N TRP A 177 -24.04 19.59 -14.24
CA TRP A 177 -22.78 20.31 -13.98
C TRP A 177 -22.58 21.52 -14.89
N ARG A 178 -23.06 21.46 -16.14
CA ARG A 178 -23.02 22.62 -17.06
C ARG A 178 -24.00 23.72 -16.65
N ASN A 179 -25.18 23.34 -16.15
CA ASN A 179 -26.31 24.25 -15.96
C ASN A 179 -26.54 24.67 -14.50
N GLY A 180 -25.93 23.99 -13.51
CA GLY A 180 -26.21 24.16 -12.09
C GLY A 180 -24.96 24.21 -11.20
N ARG A 181 -25.14 24.76 -9.98
CA ARG A 181 -24.13 24.72 -8.90
C ARG A 181 -24.70 24.15 -7.61
N ASP A 182 -25.64 23.22 -7.73
CA ASP A 182 -26.14 22.49 -6.56
C ASP A 182 -25.01 21.60 -6.06
N ASP A 183 -24.32 22.05 -5.03
CA ASP A 183 -23.07 21.51 -4.53
C ASP A 183 -23.31 20.37 -3.53
N ALA A 184 -24.20 20.59 -2.55
CA ALA A 184 -24.70 19.55 -1.68
C ALA A 184 -25.98 20.01 -0.96
N PRO A 185 -26.92 19.09 -0.65
CA PRO A 185 -27.98 19.41 0.29
C PRO A 185 -27.40 19.72 1.68
N ASP A 186 -28.09 20.56 2.45
CA ASP A 186 -27.69 20.87 3.82
C ASP A 186 -27.90 19.63 4.71
N TRP A 187 -26.82 18.87 4.91
CA TRP A 187 -26.78 17.72 5.81
C TRP A 187 -26.68 18.11 7.30
N GLY A 188 -26.74 19.41 7.61
CA GLY A 188 -26.52 19.95 8.94
C GLY A 188 -25.05 19.91 9.38
N ARG A 189 -24.72 20.63 10.45
CA ARG A 189 -23.39 20.53 11.06
C ARG A 189 -23.25 19.17 11.77
N ARG A 190 -22.14 18.48 11.53
CA ARG A 190 -21.71 17.33 12.36
C ARG A 190 -21.78 17.70 13.84
N SER A 191 -22.48 16.87 14.62
CA SER A 191 -22.55 17.02 16.08
C SER A 191 -21.15 16.92 16.71
N GLU A 192 -20.94 17.55 17.85
CA GLU A 192 -19.66 17.46 18.59
C GLU A 192 -19.30 16.01 18.97
N SER A 193 -20.29 15.14 19.18
CA SER A 193 -20.06 13.71 19.41
C SER A 193 -19.50 12.98 18.19
N SER A 194 -19.95 13.34 16.98
CA SER A 194 -19.46 12.75 15.72
C SER A 194 -18.06 13.21 15.29
N ARG A 195 -17.53 14.29 15.90
CA ARG A 195 -16.13 14.70 15.74
C ARG A 195 -15.17 13.92 16.65
N LYS A 196 -15.68 13.33 17.74
CA LYS A 196 -14.88 12.54 18.70
C LYS A 196 -14.75 11.07 18.29
N SER A 197 -15.65 10.54 17.46
CA SER A 197 -15.57 9.17 16.96
C SER A 197 -14.62 8.98 15.76
N SER A 198 -14.12 10.07 15.16
CA SER A 198 -13.01 10.02 14.21
C SER A 198 -11.65 9.95 14.94
N GLY A 199 -11.53 9.02 15.88
CA GLY A 199 -10.21 8.47 16.19
C GLY A 199 -9.65 7.81 14.93
N PRO A 200 -8.33 7.80 14.71
CA PRO A 200 -7.77 7.20 13.51
C PRO A 200 -8.26 5.74 13.41
N PRO A 201 -8.60 5.24 12.20
CA PRO A 201 -8.79 3.81 12.02
C PRO A 201 -7.49 3.14 12.48
N THR A 202 -7.57 2.27 13.49
CA THR A 202 -6.42 1.57 14.05
C THR A 202 -5.81 0.65 13.00
N LEU A 203 -4.87 1.18 12.23
CA LEU A 203 -3.85 0.46 11.47
C LEU A 203 -2.42 0.85 11.91
N PHE A 204 -2.26 1.79 12.84
CA PHE A 204 -0.96 2.27 13.29
C PHE A 204 -1.00 2.69 14.77
N ASN A 205 -1.02 1.71 15.68
CA ASN A 205 -0.33 1.89 16.96
C ASN A 205 1.11 1.38 16.78
N PHE A 206 1.91 2.14 16.03
CA PHE A 206 3.36 2.01 16.16
C PHE A 206 3.74 2.69 17.47
N ALA A 207 4.07 1.85 18.45
CA ALA A 207 4.64 2.25 19.71
C ALA A 207 5.83 3.19 19.47
N ALA A 208 5.68 4.42 19.98
CA ALA A 208 6.82 5.23 20.36
C ALA A 208 7.43 4.61 21.62
N SER A 209 8.62 4.02 21.50
CA SER A 209 9.57 3.95 22.61
C SER A 209 10.98 3.62 22.12
N HIS A 210 11.85 4.63 22.26
CA HIS A 210 13.28 4.55 22.55
C HIS A 210 14.24 4.22 21.41
N TYR A 211 14.75 5.28 20.77
CA TYR A 211 16.18 5.43 20.47
C TYR A 211 16.52 6.93 20.54
N GLU A 212 16.97 7.37 21.73
CA GLU A 212 17.95 8.45 21.86
C GLU A 212 19.31 7.77 21.99
N ASP A 213 20.25 8.20 21.14
CA ASP A 213 21.71 7.92 21.05
C ASP A 213 22.26 6.48 21.14
#